data_AF-A0A951F9K9-F1
#
_entry.id   AF-A0A951F9K9-F1
#
_cell.length_a   1.000
_cell.length_b   1.000
_cell.length_c   1.000
_cell.angle_alpha   90.00
_cell.angle_beta   90.00
_cell.angle_gamma   90.00
#
_symmetry.space_group_name_H-M   'P 1'
#
loop_
_entity.id
_entity.type
_entity.pdbx_description
1 polymer ?
#
loop_
_entity_poly.entity_id
_entity_poly.type
_entity_poly.pdbx_seq_one_letter_code
_entity_poly.pdbx_strand_id
1 'polypeptide(L)'
;MRRFFWIGLSALLAITIASGGLYARAETFPEVIDLPNGWLPEGIVTGRGPVIYSGSRANGAIYAANLRTGEGSILVPGTPGRIAVGLSYD
;
A
#
# COMPACT_ATOMS: atom_id res chain seq x y z
N MET A 1 21.66 -34.83 43.63
CA MET A 1 20.51 -33.95 43.32
C MET A 1 20.94 -32.57 42.78
N ARG A 2 22.00 -32.46 41.95
CA ARG A 2 22.49 -31.15 41.44
C ARG A 2 22.91 -31.18 39.96
N ARG A 3 22.57 -32.28 39.26
CA ARG A 3 22.93 -32.50 37.85
C ARG A 3 21.72 -32.50 36.90
N PHE A 4 20.51 -32.56 37.46
CA PHE A 4 19.25 -32.51 36.72
C PHE A 4 18.75 -31.07 36.47
N PHE A 5 19.32 -30.06 37.14
CA PHE A 5 18.88 -28.67 37.03
C PHE A 5 19.36 -27.98 35.73
N TRP A 6 20.38 -28.54 35.07
CA TRP A 6 20.99 -27.95 33.88
C TRP A 6 20.39 -28.42 32.55
N ILE A 7 19.58 -29.48 32.55
CA ILE A 7 18.91 -29.96 31.32
C ILE A 7 17.57 -29.21 31.11
N GLY A 8 16.91 -28.79 32.20
CA GLY A 8 15.66 -28.02 32.13
C GLY A 8 15.84 -26.57 31.67
N LEU A 9 17.00 -25.95 31.94
CA LEU A 9 17.26 -24.56 31.54
C LEU A 9 17.60 -24.42 30.05
N SER A 10 18.13 -25.47 29.42
CA SER A 10 18.43 -25.49 27.98
C SER A 10 17.18 -25.71 27.11
N ALA A 11 16.14 -26.35 27.66
CA ALA A 11 14.89 -26.61 26.94
C ALA A 11 13.97 -25.37 26.86
N LEU A 12 14.03 -24.46 27.83
CA LEU A 12 13.25 -23.21 27.79
C LEU A 12 13.87 -22.13 26.89
N LEU A 13 15.17 -22.18 26.61
CA LEU A 13 15.85 -21.24 25.72
C LEU A 13 15.67 -21.60 24.22
N ALA A 14 15.22 -22.82 23.92
CA ALA A 14 15.03 -23.29 22.54
C ALA A 14 13.68 -22.87 21.92
N ILE A 15 12.74 -22.31 22.69
CA ILE A 15 11.37 -22.02 22.24
C ILE A 15 11.17 -20.58 21.71
N THR A 16 12.14 -19.67 21.90
CA THR A 16 11.94 -18.25 21.58
C THR A 16 12.37 -17.79 20.18
N ILE A 17 12.88 -18.68 19.32
CA ILE A 17 13.39 -18.28 17.98
C ILE A 17 12.44 -18.72 16.83
N ALA A 18 11.35 -19.45 17.12
CA ALA A 18 10.44 -19.94 16.09
C ALA A 18 9.28 -18.98 15.74
N SER A 19 9.30 -17.74 16.23
CA SER A 19 8.50 -16.65 15.65
C SER A 19 9.28 -15.99 14.51
N GLY A 20 9.81 -16.81 13.60
CA GLY A 20 10.04 -16.38 12.23
C GLY A 20 8.68 -16.07 11.63
N GLY A 21 8.15 -14.89 11.95
CA GLY A 21 6.98 -14.35 11.29
C GLY A 21 7.23 -14.55 9.80
N LEU A 22 6.30 -15.22 9.13
CA LEU A 22 6.19 -15.16 7.69
C LEU A 22 6.03 -13.68 7.38
N TYR A 23 7.15 -12.98 7.18
CA TYR A 23 7.14 -11.78 6.39
C TYR A 23 6.72 -12.30 5.03
N ALA A 24 5.40 -12.31 4.80
CA ALA A 24 4.88 -12.33 3.46
C ALA A 24 5.71 -11.27 2.74
N ARG A 25 6.51 -11.71 1.78
CA ARG A 25 7.22 -10.81 0.89
C ARG A 25 6.10 -10.07 0.20
N ALA A 26 5.68 -8.94 0.76
CA ALA A 26 4.67 -8.10 0.15
C ALA A 26 5.22 -7.85 -1.26
N GLU A 27 4.49 -8.32 -2.26
CA GLU A 27 4.65 -7.91 -3.65
C GLU A 27 4.89 -6.41 -3.62
N THR A 28 6.15 -5.98 -3.84
CA THR A 28 6.59 -4.68 -3.33
C THR A 28 5.89 -3.51 -4.01
N PHE A 29 5.24 -3.78 -5.14
CA PHE A 29 4.41 -2.91 -5.95
C PHE A 29 3.48 -3.82 -6.77
N PRO A 30 2.14 -3.71 -6.66
CA PRO A 30 1.24 -4.44 -7.53
C PRO A 30 1.45 -4.05 -9.00
N GLU A 31 1.27 -5.01 -9.90
CA GLU A 31 1.35 -4.77 -11.35
C GLU A 31 0.23 -3.84 -11.85
N VAL A 32 -0.93 -3.88 -11.18
CA VAL A 32 -2.12 -3.10 -11.52
C VAL A 32 -2.67 -2.41 -10.26
N ILE A 33 -2.99 -1.13 -10.38
CA ILE A 33 -3.74 -0.37 -9.38
C ILE A 33 -5.09 -0.02 -10.00
N ASP A 34 -6.16 -0.60 -9.45
CA ASP A 34 -7.51 -0.34 -9.94
C ASP A 34 -7.94 1.10 -9.62
N LEU A 35 -8.59 1.72 -10.59
CA LEU A 35 -9.24 3.02 -10.43
C LEU A 35 -10.74 2.80 -10.20
N PRO A 36 -11.45 3.77 -9.60
CA PRO A 36 -12.90 3.67 -9.43
C PRO A 36 -13.62 3.42 -10.76
N ASN A 37 -14.73 2.68 -10.73
CA ASN A 37 -15.49 2.40 -11.95
C ASN A 37 -15.97 3.71 -12.62
N GLY A 38 -15.82 3.79 -13.94
CA GLY A 38 -16.19 4.98 -14.71
C GLY A 38 -15.20 6.15 -14.61
N TRP A 39 -13.98 5.92 -14.11
CA TRP A 39 -13.00 7.00 -13.87
C TRP A 39 -12.60 7.80 -15.11
N LEU A 40 -12.53 7.15 -16.29
CA LEU A 40 -12.04 7.76 -17.53
C LEU A 40 -10.70 8.50 -17.30
N PRO A 41 -9.61 7.77 -16.95
CA PRO A 41 -8.37 8.38 -16.49
C PRO A 41 -7.73 9.30 -17.53
N GLU A 42 -7.29 10.45 -17.07
CA GLU A 42 -6.34 11.32 -17.79
C GLU A 42 -5.49 12.06 -16.75
N GLY A 43 -4.21 12.17 -17.04
CA GLY A 43 -3.26 12.80 -16.13
C GLY A 43 -2.93 11.84 -15.00
N ILE A 44 -1.64 11.58 -14.84
CA ILE A 44 -1.13 10.75 -13.77
C ILE A 44 0.23 11.29 -13.34
N VAL A 45 0.44 11.40 -12.03
CA VAL A 45 1.70 11.92 -11.51
C VAL A 45 2.05 11.26 -10.19
N THR A 46 3.35 11.06 -9.97
CA THR A 46 3.87 10.61 -8.67
C THR A 46 4.00 11.79 -7.72
N GLY A 47 3.58 11.59 -6.48
CA GLY A 47 3.69 12.58 -5.41
C GLY A 47 4.88 12.33 -4.50
N ARG A 48 4.83 12.90 -3.29
CA ARG A 48 5.82 12.63 -2.25
C ARG A 48 5.69 11.19 -1.75
N GLY A 49 6.80 10.46 -1.75
CA GLY A 49 6.82 9.06 -1.31
C GLY A 49 6.15 8.13 -2.32
N PRO A 50 5.57 6.99 -1.89
CA PRO A 50 4.97 6.03 -2.80
C PRO A 50 3.53 6.41 -3.15
N VAL A 51 3.22 7.67 -3.43
CA VAL A 51 1.85 8.11 -3.77
C VAL A 51 1.76 8.38 -5.27
N ILE A 52 0.66 7.96 -5.87
CA ILE A 52 0.27 8.34 -7.22
C ILE A 52 -1.06 9.06 -7.19
N TYR A 53 -1.22 10.06 -8.06
CA TYR A 53 -2.47 10.77 -8.27
C TYR A 53 -2.95 10.53 -9.70
N SER A 54 -4.22 10.21 -9.86
CA SER A 54 -4.88 10.08 -11.17
C SER A 54 -6.08 11.02 -11.27
N GLY A 55 -6.22 11.72 -12.40
CA GLY A 55 -7.35 12.58 -12.69
C GLY A 55 -8.48 11.85 -13.42
N SER A 56 -9.73 12.25 -13.15
CA SER A 56 -10.92 11.75 -13.84
C SER A 56 -11.44 12.73 -14.88
N ARG A 57 -11.61 12.27 -16.12
CA ARG A 57 -12.38 13.01 -17.14
C ARG A 57 -13.89 12.91 -16.97
N ALA A 58 -14.38 12.02 -16.11
CA ALA A 58 -15.81 11.84 -15.90
C ALA A 58 -16.44 13.02 -15.11
N ASN A 59 -15.72 13.53 -14.11
CA ASN A 59 -16.22 14.58 -13.21
C ASN A 59 -15.13 15.40 -12.53
N GLY A 60 -13.86 15.29 -12.95
CA GLY A 60 -12.75 16.05 -12.38
C GLY A 60 -12.32 15.64 -10.98
N ALA A 61 -12.72 14.46 -10.50
CA ALA A 61 -12.20 13.88 -9.27
C ALA A 61 -10.70 13.56 -9.38
N ILE A 62 -10.00 13.54 -8.24
CA ILE A 62 -8.61 13.09 -8.11
C ILE A 62 -8.57 11.89 -7.17
N TYR A 63 -7.98 10.78 -7.62
CA TYR A 63 -7.75 9.58 -6.84
C TYR A 63 -6.29 9.55 -6.40
N ALA A 64 -6.05 9.31 -5.12
CA ALA A 64 -4.71 9.11 -4.57
C ALA A 64 -4.55 7.64 -4.17
N ALA A 65 -3.48 7.01 -4.60
CA ALA A 65 -3.18 5.62 -4.25
C ALA A 65 -1.74 5.44 -3.79
N ASN A 66 -1.52 4.45 -2.94
CA ASN A 66 -0.19 4.02 -2.53
C ASN A 66 0.35 3.01 -3.55
N LEU A 67 1.45 3.36 -4.22
CA LEU A 67 2.11 2.52 -5.21
C LEU A 67 2.59 1.17 -4.66
N ARG A 68 2.87 1.05 -3.36
CA ARG A 68 3.34 -0.21 -2.76
C ARG A 68 2.21 -1.18 -2.46
N THR A 69 1.04 -0.67 -2.06
CA THR A 69 -0.08 -1.51 -1.60
C THR A 69 -1.25 -1.56 -2.58
N GLY A 70 -1.31 -0.62 -3.53
CA GLY A 70 -2.46 -0.43 -4.42
C GLY A 70 -3.67 0.22 -3.73
N GLU A 71 -3.63 0.41 -2.42
CA GLU A 71 -4.73 1.03 -1.68
C GLU A 71 -4.84 2.52 -2.03
N GLY A 72 -6.05 2.98 -2.33
CA GLY A 72 -6.28 4.38 -2.63
C GLY A 72 -7.68 4.86 -2.24
N SER A 73 -7.85 6.17 -2.31
CA SER A 73 -9.08 6.86 -1.98
C SER A 73 -9.24 8.13 -2.83
N ILE A 74 -10.47 8.64 -2.85
CA ILE A 74 -10.77 9.92 -3.51
C ILE A 74 -10.16 11.04 -2.66
N LEU A 75 -9.19 11.75 -3.23
CA LEU A 75 -8.57 12.92 -2.62
C LEU A 75 -9.41 14.19 -2.89
N VAL A 76 -9.87 14.35 -4.14
CA VAL A 76 -10.74 15.45 -4.54
C VAL A 76 -12.03 14.85 -5.09
N PRO A 77 -13.21 15.16 -4.51
CA PRO A 77 -14.48 14.65 -5.01
C PRO A 77 -14.80 15.22 -6.38
N GLY A 78 -15.49 14.42 -7.20
CA GLY A 78 -15.95 14.84 -8.51
C GLY A 78 -17.09 15.85 -8.45
N THR A 79 -17.22 16.66 -9.50
CA THR A 79 -18.31 17.62 -9.70
C THR A 79 -18.85 17.51 -11.13
N PRO A 80 -20.17 17.45 -11.35
CA PRO A 80 -20.73 17.43 -12.70
C PRO A 80 -20.21 18.57 -13.59
N GLY A 81 -19.85 18.26 -14.84
CA GLY A 81 -19.34 19.23 -15.80
C GLY A 81 -17.87 19.60 -15.64
N ARG A 82 -17.18 19.11 -14.61
CA ARG A 82 -15.73 19.27 -14.47
C ARG A 82 -14.99 18.09 -15.09
N ILE A 83 -13.80 18.36 -15.62
CA ILE A 83 -12.83 17.34 -16.01
C ILE A 83 -11.50 17.66 -15.35
N ALA A 84 -10.74 16.62 -15.01
CA ALA A 84 -9.34 16.73 -14.62
C ALA A 84 -8.52 16.22 -15.80
N VAL A 85 -7.64 17.10 -16.31
CA VAL A 85 -6.68 16.74 -17.34
C VAL A 85 -5.34 17.43 -17.07
N GLY A 86 -4.24 16.76 -17.40
CA GLY A 86 -2.87 17.21 -17.14
C GLY A 86 -2.57 17.33 -15.64
N LEU A 87 -1.67 16.50 -15.11
CA LEU A 87 -1.26 16.57 -13.71
C LEU A 87 0.25 16.75 -13.57
N SER A 88 0.65 17.63 -12.65
CA SER A 88 2.01 17.80 -12.17
C SER A 88 2.02 17.76 -10.64
N TYR A 89 3.20 17.54 -10.07
CA TYR A 89 3.45 17.62 -8.64
C TYR A 89 4.75 18.41 -8.42
N ASP A 90 4.73 19.36 -7.48
CA ASP A 90 5.76 20.38 -7.24
C ASP A 90 5.99 20.61 -5.74
#